data_AF-A0A936N2V7-F1
#
_entry.id   AF-A0A936N2V7-F1
#
_cell.length_a   1.000
_cell.length_b   1.000
_cell.length_c   1.000
_cell.angle_alpha   90.00
_cell.angle_beta   90.00
_cell.angle_gamma   90.00
#
_symmetry.space_group_name_H-M   'P 1'
#
loop_
_entity.id
_entity.type
_entity.pdbx_description
1 polymer ?
#
loop_
_entity_poly.entity_id
_entity_poly.type
_entity_poly.pdbx_seq_one_letter_code
_entity_poly.pdbx_strand_id
1 'polypeptide(L)'
;MRKIGIFSLFFCQFLIGQNYIHLVHQEGETFYFYIQDSLINGTEQSDISFGPIVKDTVKIKLVLSNKSEIISEIYLLEKKEKVQGKEFTYLLSGKSSPLKLKYAGFKTYQKIPEPIVPIKPKIDTTKKYSNTTLEHYVELKNSKPVWFNNYPYDGRCQMPMPNSYMNYLNILMNKAQVEQEKYDIAEQTLRNNCVSVDQLCNILSHIPYELEKLKLVKLGYFSLTDTSNREKIKAKFSMAASETELNSFFKNASDYRYESQKSCMEACQKEDFEKTLVKLHDFTSDIEKFSHLKSIYKLNCYSNEQIKTLLNLFIHDREKLEAAKLLYFYSIDKANYSYISSVFSYQDNVSALNAFLINYKK
;
A
#
# COMPACT_ATOMS: atom_id res chain seq x y z
N MET A 1 50.30 30.78 -49.54
CA MET A 1 49.22 29.81 -49.82
C MET A 1 48.53 29.46 -48.50
N ARG A 2 47.32 29.97 -48.25
CA ARG A 2 46.49 29.55 -47.11
C ARG A 2 45.10 29.21 -47.63
N LYS A 3 44.78 27.91 -47.65
CA LYS A 3 43.46 27.40 -48.01
C LYS A 3 42.51 27.67 -46.84
N ILE A 4 41.47 28.46 -47.10
CA ILE A 4 40.34 28.64 -46.20
C ILE A 4 39.36 27.49 -46.52
N GLY A 5 39.28 26.50 -45.63
CA GLY A 5 38.29 25.44 -45.68
C GLY A 5 37.00 25.92 -45.02
N ILE A 6 35.96 26.13 -45.82
CA ILE A 6 34.60 26.40 -45.33
C ILE A 6 34.02 25.06 -44.88
N PHE A 7 33.92 24.87 -43.56
CA PHE A 7 33.24 23.72 -42.97
C PHE A 7 31.74 24.03 -42.93
N SER A 8 30.99 23.42 -43.86
CA SER A 8 29.53 23.49 -43.89
C SER A 8 28.96 22.67 -42.72
N LEU A 9 28.45 23.36 -41.70
CA LEU A 9 27.70 22.77 -40.60
C LEU A 9 26.32 22.33 -41.10
N PHE A 10 26.20 21.03 -41.37
CA PHE A 10 24.91 20.36 -41.55
C PHE A 10 24.11 20.46 -40.24
N PHE A 11 23.17 21.41 -40.20
CA PHE A 11 22.16 21.49 -39.15
C PHE A 11 21.19 20.31 -39.36
N CYS A 12 21.45 19.20 -38.69
CA CYS A 12 20.51 18.09 -38.60
C CYS A 12 19.33 18.58 -37.75
N GLN A 13 18.21 18.96 -38.40
CA GLN A 13 16.96 19.24 -37.70
C GLN A 13 16.52 17.95 -37.01
N PHE A 14 16.72 17.88 -35.70
CA PHE A 14 16.10 16.87 -34.86
C PHE A 14 14.58 17.07 -34.98
N LEU A 15 13.91 16.16 -35.71
CA LEU A 15 12.46 16.00 -35.63
C LEU A 15 12.16 15.38 -34.27
N ILE A 16 12.07 16.22 -33.25
CA ILE A 16 11.67 15.86 -31.90
C ILE A 16 10.19 15.48 -31.96
N GLY A 17 9.87 14.22 -31.66
CA GLY A 17 8.49 13.72 -31.70
C GLY A 17 7.57 14.52 -30.77
N GLN A 18 6.36 14.84 -31.26
CA GLN A 18 5.53 15.89 -30.68
C GLN A 18 4.49 15.37 -29.69
N ASN A 19 3.70 14.33 -30.03
CA ASN A 19 2.56 13.91 -29.20
C ASN A 19 2.41 12.38 -29.10
N TYR A 20 1.54 11.92 -28.22
CA TYR A 20 1.22 10.51 -27.97
C TYR A 20 -0.27 10.27 -28.17
N ILE A 21 -0.63 9.04 -28.54
CA ILE A 21 -2.02 8.58 -28.62
C ILE A 21 -2.26 7.62 -27.46
N HIS A 22 -3.40 7.75 -26.80
CA HIS A 22 -3.95 6.76 -25.87
C HIS A 22 -5.29 6.25 -26.40
N LEU A 23 -5.40 4.94 -26.63
CA LEU A 23 -6.62 4.30 -27.12
C LEU A 23 -7.15 3.33 -26.06
N VAL A 24 -8.45 3.43 -25.77
CA VAL A 24 -9.10 2.57 -24.76
C VAL A 24 -10.42 2.04 -25.31
N HIS A 25 -10.66 0.73 -25.17
CA HIS A 25 -11.96 0.13 -25.42
C HIS A 25 -12.87 0.28 -24.20
N GLN A 26 -14.03 0.93 -24.34
CA GLN A 26 -14.90 1.26 -23.20
C GLN A 26 -15.49 0.01 -22.53
N GLU A 27 -15.81 -1.02 -23.29
CA GLU A 27 -16.32 -2.30 -22.77
C GLU A 27 -15.23 -3.35 -22.45
N GLY A 28 -13.95 -2.98 -22.57
CA GLY A 28 -12.82 -3.87 -22.22
C GLY A 28 -12.45 -4.94 -23.25
N GLU A 29 -13.04 -4.93 -24.45
CA GLU A 29 -12.63 -5.83 -25.54
C GLU A 29 -11.21 -5.49 -26.04
N THR A 30 -10.48 -6.51 -26.47
CA THR A 30 -9.11 -6.36 -26.97
C THR A 30 -9.08 -6.10 -28.48
N PHE A 31 -8.08 -5.35 -28.92
CA PHE A 31 -7.91 -5.00 -30.33
C PHE A 31 -6.45 -4.96 -30.76
N TYR A 32 -6.22 -5.16 -32.05
CA TYR A 32 -4.98 -4.79 -32.73
C TYR A 32 -5.04 -3.35 -33.20
N PHE A 33 -3.95 -2.63 -33.01
CA PHE A 33 -3.77 -1.25 -33.38
C PHE A 33 -2.75 -1.12 -34.51
N TYR A 34 -3.16 -0.44 -35.59
CA TYR A 34 -2.33 -0.14 -36.73
C TYR A 34 -2.24 1.36 -36.96
N ILE A 35 -1.03 1.83 -37.32
CA ILE A 35 -0.78 3.18 -37.84
C ILE A 35 -0.18 3.01 -39.23
N GLN A 36 -0.78 3.64 -40.25
CA GLN A 36 -0.27 3.54 -41.63
C GLN A 36 0.02 2.08 -42.02
N ASP A 37 -0.92 1.18 -41.71
CA ASP A 37 -0.86 -0.26 -41.97
C ASP A 37 0.26 -1.04 -41.24
N SER A 38 1.03 -0.39 -40.37
CA SER A 38 2.01 -1.03 -39.49
C SER A 38 1.38 -1.41 -38.16
N LEU A 39 1.50 -2.68 -37.77
CA LEU A 39 1.02 -3.18 -36.47
C LEU A 39 1.85 -2.59 -35.32
N ILE A 40 1.17 -2.04 -34.32
CA ILE A 40 1.79 -1.36 -33.19
C ILE A 40 1.91 -2.26 -31.96
N ASN A 41 0.84 -2.95 -31.57
CA ASN A 41 0.88 -3.91 -30.48
C ASN A 41 1.14 -5.33 -31.00
N GLY A 42 2.19 -5.96 -30.48
CA GLY A 42 2.50 -7.36 -30.78
C GLY A 42 1.45 -8.36 -30.28
N THR A 43 0.57 -7.94 -29.37
CA THR A 43 -0.53 -8.73 -28.80
C THR A 43 -1.77 -7.87 -28.66
N GLU A 44 -2.96 -8.46 -28.72
CA GLU A 44 -4.21 -7.72 -28.52
C GLU A 44 -4.26 -7.08 -27.12
N GLN A 45 -4.72 -5.83 -27.04
CA GLN A 45 -4.83 -5.06 -25.79
C GLN A 45 -6.14 -4.27 -25.80
N SER A 46 -6.71 -4.01 -24.63
CA SER A 46 -7.91 -3.16 -24.47
C SER A 46 -7.57 -1.70 -24.13
N ASP A 47 -6.32 -1.43 -23.78
CA ASP A 47 -5.75 -0.11 -23.49
C ASP A 47 -4.33 -0.06 -24.06
N ILE A 48 -4.04 0.95 -24.88
CA ILE A 48 -2.73 1.14 -25.50
C ILE A 48 -2.35 2.60 -25.57
N SER A 49 -1.10 2.90 -25.19
CA SER A 49 -0.47 4.20 -25.40
C SER A 49 0.67 4.06 -26.39
N PHE A 50 0.73 4.93 -27.39
CA PHE A 50 1.76 4.89 -28.44
C PHE A 50 2.26 6.29 -28.81
N GLY A 51 3.57 6.37 -29.01
CA GLY A 51 4.27 7.56 -29.49
C GLY A 51 5.78 7.41 -29.27
N PRO A 52 6.56 8.48 -29.52
CA PRO A 52 6.10 9.80 -29.93
C PRO A 52 5.74 9.86 -31.43
N ILE A 53 4.80 10.74 -31.77
CA ILE A 53 4.28 10.94 -33.12
C ILE A 53 4.61 12.35 -33.59
N VAL A 54 5.13 12.44 -34.81
CA VAL A 54 5.58 13.70 -35.43
C VAL A 54 4.48 14.37 -36.25
N LYS A 55 3.52 13.59 -36.78
CA LYS A 55 2.44 14.11 -37.62
C LYS A 55 1.26 14.57 -36.75
N ASP A 56 0.67 15.72 -37.10
CA ASP A 56 -0.52 16.25 -36.43
C ASP A 56 -1.79 15.45 -36.75
N THR A 57 -1.80 14.72 -37.87
CA THR A 57 -2.92 13.88 -38.28
C THR A 57 -2.39 12.49 -38.62
N VAL A 58 -3.05 11.47 -38.10
CA VAL A 58 -2.65 10.07 -38.28
C VAL A 58 -3.85 9.23 -38.70
N LYS A 59 -3.69 8.45 -39.76
CA LYS A 59 -4.64 7.40 -40.13
C LYS A 59 -4.35 6.15 -39.30
N ILE A 60 -5.36 5.72 -38.57
CA ILE A 60 -5.32 4.54 -37.71
C ILE A 60 -6.32 3.49 -38.18
N LYS A 61 -6.02 2.24 -37.85
CA LYS A 61 -6.94 1.11 -37.99
C LYS A 61 -6.95 0.31 -36.70
N LEU A 62 -8.15 -0.03 -36.21
CA LEU A 62 -8.36 -0.87 -35.04
C LEU A 62 -9.16 -2.10 -35.45
N VAL A 63 -8.72 -3.29 -35.01
CA VAL A 63 -9.35 -4.57 -35.35
C VAL A 63 -9.61 -5.35 -34.05
N LEU A 64 -10.87 -5.60 -33.70
CA LEU A 64 -11.25 -6.41 -32.53
C LEU A 64 -11.04 -7.91 -32.79
N SER A 65 -11.01 -8.72 -31.73
CA SER A 65 -10.88 -10.18 -31.80
C SER A 65 -11.97 -10.84 -32.67
N ASN A 66 -13.16 -10.24 -32.76
CA ASN A 66 -14.24 -10.72 -33.62
C ASN A 66 -14.13 -10.27 -35.09
N LYS A 67 -12.98 -9.70 -35.48
CA LYS A 67 -12.66 -9.17 -36.82
C LYS A 67 -13.45 -7.93 -37.24
N SER A 68 -14.25 -7.33 -36.35
CA SER A 68 -14.80 -6.00 -36.60
C SER A 68 -13.67 -4.99 -36.65
N GLU A 69 -13.69 -4.09 -37.63
CA GLU A 69 -12.64 -3.08 -37.78
C GLU A 69 -13.19 -1.67 -37.96
N ILE A 70 -12.39 -0.69 -37.56
CA ILE A 70 -12.62 0.73 -37.81
C ILE A 70 -11.34 1.37 -38.34
N ILE A 71 -11.48 2.15 -39.41
CA ILE A 71 -10.42 2.97 -39.97
C ILE A 71 -10.82 4.42 -39.74
N SER A 72 -9.93 5.21 -39.14
CA SER A 72 -10.22 6.60 -38.81
C SER A 72 -8.99 7.47 -38.95
N GLU A 73 -9.20 8.75 -39.26
CA GLU A 73 -8.18 9.78 -39.14
C GLU A 73 -8.36 10.51 -37.82
N ILE A 74 -7.31 10.50 -37.00
CA ILE A 74 -7.28 11.18 -35.71
C ILE A 74 -6.38 12.41 -35.77
N TYR A 75 -6.70 13.41 -34.96
CA TYR A 75 -6.09 14.73 -34.97
C TYR A 75 -5.44 15.02 -33.62
N LEU A 76 -4.13 15.23 -33.63
CA LEU A 76 -3.31 15.57 -32.47
C LEU A 76 -3.14 17.09 -32.36
N LEU A 77 -4.28 17.81 -32.43
CA LEU A 77 -4.36 19.26 -32.46
C LEU A 77 -5.23 19.77 -31.29
N GLU A 78 -4.84 20.89 -30.69
CA GLU A 78 -5.68 21.61 -29.73
C GLU A 78 -6.32 22.80 -30.43
N LYS A 79 -7.65 22.83 -30.56
CA LYS A 79 -8.37 23.92 -31.25
C LYS A 79 -7.82 24.26 -32.66
N LYS A 80 -7.38 23.23 -33.39
CA LYS A 80 -6.73 23.29 -34.72
C LYS A 80 -5.29 23.84 -34.73
N GLU A 81 -4.73 24.13 -33.56
CA GLU A 81 -3.34 24.53 -33.40
C GLU A 81 -2.45 23.34 -33.08
N LYS A 82 -1.20 23.39 -33.56
CA LYS A 82 -0.19 22.37 -33.26
C LYS A 82 0.22 22.47 -31.80
N VAL A 83 0.27 21.34 -31.12
CA VAL A 83 0.73 21.23 -29.73
C VAL A 83 1.84 20.19 -29.61
N GLN A 84 2.58 20.23 -28.51
CA GLN A 84 3.66 19.28 -28.22
C GLN A 84 3.57 18.80 -26.78
N GLY A 85 4.13 17.62 -26.52
CA GLY A 85 4.17 16.98 -25.22
C GLY A 85 2.79 16.58 -24.70
N LYS A 86 1.81 16.31 -25.57
CA LYS A 86 0.45 15.91 -25.18
C LYS A 86 0.18 14.45 -25.50
N GLU A 87 -0.65 13.81 -24.67
CA GLU A 87 -1.24 12.50 -24.92
C GLU A 87 -2.73 12.69 -25.22
N PHE A 88 -3.16 12.32 -26.42
CA PHE A 88 -4.54 12.44 -26.91
C PHE A 88 -5.28 11.12 -26.72
N THR A 89 -6.38 11.14 -25.98
CA THR A 89 -7.18 9.97 -25.66
C THR A 89 -8.36 9.82 -26.61
N TYR A 90 -8.49 8.63 -27.22
CA TYR A 90 -9.65 8.22 -28.00
C TYR A 90 -10.28 6.95 -27.42
N LEU A 91 -11.60 6.94 -27.34
CA LEU A 91 -12.40 5.86 -26.78
C LEU A 91 -13.06 5.09 -27.92
N LEU A 92 -12.77 3.80 -28.00
CA LEU A 92 -13.44 2.86 -28.88
C LEU A 92 -14.63 2.26 -28.14
N SER A 93 -15.79 2.20 -28.81
CA SER A 93 -17.03 1.66 -28.26
C SER A 93 -17.76 0.79 -29.27
N GLY A 94 -18.52 -0.18 -28.75
CA GLY A 94 -19.24 -1.17 -29.53
C GLY A 94 -18.51 -2.50 -29.57
N LYS A 95 -19.28 -3.59 -29.44
CA LYS A 95 -18.75 -4.97 -29.48
C LYS A 95 -18.69 -5.56 -30.88
N SER A 96 -19.43 -5.00 -31.82
CA SER A 96 -19.51 -5.43 -33.21
C SER A 96 -19.82 -4.22 -34.09
N SER A 97 -19.65 -4.36 -35.41
CA SER A 97 -20.00 -3.31 -36.36
C SER A 97 -21.44 -2.81 -36.14
N PRO A 98 -21.67 -1.48 -36.03
CA PRO A 98 -20.72 -0.40 -36.22
C PRO A 98 -19.93 -0.06 -34.94
N LEU A 99 -18.59 -0.08 -35.07
CA LEU A 99 -17.68 0.46 -34.05
C LEU A 99 -17.68 1.99 -34.10
N LYS A 100 -17.46 2.64 -32.96
CA LYS A 100 -17.35 4.10 -32.86
C LYS A 100 -16.09 4.51 -32.12
N LEU A 101 -15.34 5.42 -32.72
CA LEU A 101 -14.18 6.06 -32.09
C LEU A 101 -14.53 7.50 -31.70
N LYS A 102 -14.40 7.83 -30.42
CA LYS A 102 -14.73 9.16 -29.87
C LYS A 102 -13.50 9.78 -29.24
N TYR A 103 -13.22 11.04 -29.57
CA TYR A 103 -12.22 11.82 -28.86
C TYR A 103 -12.70 12.13 -27.43
N ALA A 104 -11.86 11.83 -26.43
CA ALA A 104 -12.17 12.07 -25.02
C ALA A 104 -11.47 13.30 -24.44
N GLY A 105 -10.31 13.66 -24.98
CA GLY A 105 -9.52 14.79 -24.49
C GLY A 105 -8.03 14.51 -24.63
N PHE A 106 -7.22 15.37 -24.02
CA PHE A 106 -5.79 15.23 -23.99
C PHE A 106 -5.24 15.70 -22.64
N LYS A 107 -4.08 15.19 -22.26
CA LYS A 107 -3.32 15.62 -21.07
C LYS A 107 -1.86 15.86 -21.43
N THR A 108 -1.12 16.53 -20.56
CA THR A 108 0.34 16.61 -20.72
C THR A 108 0.92 15.19 -20.57
N TYR A 109 1.71 14.76 -21.55
CA TYR A 109 2.38 13.47 -21.51
C TYR A 109 3.36 13.44 -20.34
N GLN A 110 3.22 12.42 -19.51
CA GLN A 110 4.17 12.09 -18.47
C GLN A 110 4.78 10.75 -18.83
N LYS A 111 6.10 10.74 -19.10
CA LYS A 111 6.82 9.49 -19.29
C LYS A 111 6.70 8.71 -17.99
N ILE A 112 5.98 7.60 -18.02
CA ILE A 112 5.92 6.68 -16.88
C ILE A 112 7.37 6.25 -16.63
N PRO A 113 7.89 6.37 -15.39
CA PRO A 113 9.25 5.98 -15.10
C PRO A 113 9.42 4.51 -15.48
N GLU A 114 10.39 4.23 -16.33
CA GLU A 114 10.77 2.85 -16.63
C GLU A 114 11.48 2.26 -15.40
N PRO A 115 11.09 1.07 -14.92
CA PRO A 115 10.07 0.19 -15.49
C PRO A 115 8.63 0.43 -14.95
N ILE A 116 7.66 0.27 -15.86
CA ILE A 116 6.19 0.37 -15.62
C ILE A 116 5.69 -0.77 -14.71
N VAL A 117 6.42 -1.89 -14.71
CA VAL A 117 6.29 -2.95 -13.71
C VAL A 117 7.30 -2.61 -12.62
N PRO A 118 6.93 -2.60 -11.32
CA PRO A 118 7.92 -2.52 -10.26
C PRO A 118 9.02 -3.53 -10.60
N ILE A 119 10.29 -3.10 -10.65
CA ILE A 119 11.42 -4.02 -10.84
C ILE A 119 11.11 -5.19 -9.93
N LYS A 120 10.94 -6.41 -10.49
CA LYS A 120 10.70 -7.61 -9.68
C LYS A 120 11.69 -7.51 -8.53
N PRO A 121 11.24 -7.33 -7.27
CA PRO A 121 12.07 -6.79 -6.22
C PRO A 121 13.34 -7.61 -6.26
N LYS A 122 14.50 -6.94 -6.42
CA LYS A 122 15.78 -7.65 -6.48
C LYS A 122 15.73 -8.62 -5.31
N ILE A 123 15.71 -9.91 -5.61
CA ILE A 123 15.67 -10.92 -4.55
C ILE A 123 16.92 -10.64 -3.76
N ASP A 124 16.69 -10.21 -2.54
CA ASP A 124 17.72 -9.81 -1.61
C ASP A 124 18.58 -11.05 -1.32
N THR A 125 19.68 -11.20 -2.06
CA THR A 125 20.72 -12.20 -1.82
C THR A 125 21.78 -11.68 -0.85
N THR A 126 21.68 -10.41 -0.43
CA THR A 126 22.41 -9.94 0.74
C THR A 126 21.98 -10.80 1.92
N LYS A 127 22.92 -11.19 2.78
CA LYS A 127 22.58 -11.85 4.03
C LYS A 127 21.64 -10.92 4.79
N LYS A 128 20.33 -11.16 4.71
CA LYS A 128 19.37 -10.66 5.69
C LYS A 128 19.88 -11.21 7.01
N TYR A 129 20.47 -10.35 7.82
CA TYR A 129 20.47 -10.63 9.24
C TYR A 129 19.01 -10.79 9.60
N SER A 130 18.60 -12.01 9.96
CA SER A 130 17.34 -12.28 10.65
C SER A 130 17.41 -11.55 11.99
N ASN A 131 17.21 -10.24 11.96
CA ASN A 131 17.08 -9.42 13.15
C ASN A 131 15.64 -8.95 13.19
N THR A 132 14.76 -9.87 13.58
CA THR A 132 13.43 -9.58 14.15
C THR A 132 13.50 -8.61 15.35
N THR A 133 14.71 -8.29 15.82
CA THR A 133 15.05 -7.23 16.77
C THR A 133 14.98 -5.80 16.22
N LEU A 134 14.89 -5.58 14.90
CA LEU A 134 14.77 -4.23 14.33
C LEU A 134 13.32 -3.73 14.27
N GLU A 135 12.33 -4.61 14.44
CA GLU A 135 10.90 -4.26 14.41
C GLU A 135 10.39 -3.70 15.75
N HIS A 136 11.21 -3.78 16.81
CA HIS A 136 10.86 -3.34 18.15
C HIS A 136 11.99 -2.49 18.72
N TYR A 137 11.66 -1.36 19.35
CA TYR A 137 12.65 -0.58 20.06
C TYR A 137 13.14 -1.35 21.29
N VAL A 138 14.45 -1.48 21.47
CA VAL A 138 15.03 -2.24 22.60
C VAL A 138 15.80 -1.31 23.52
N GLU A 139 15.48 -1.36 24.80
CA GLU A 139 16.22 -0.75 25.90
C GLU A 139 17.01 -1.81 26.67
N LEU A 140 18.14 -1.43 27.25
CA LEU A 140 18.81 -2.26 28.25
C LEU A 140 18.32 -1.85 29.64
N LYS A 141 17.60 -2.73 30.33
CA LYS A 141 17.21 -2.58 31.74
C LYS A 141 17.81 -3.71 32.55
N ASN A 142 18.59 -3.38 33.57
CA ASN A 142 19.30 -4.36 34.40
C ASN A 142 20.12 -5.36 33.57
N SER A 143 20.84 -4.85 32.55
CA SER A 143 21.64 -5.65 31.61
C SER A 143 20.84 -6.67 30.79
N LYS A 144 19.51 -6.55 30.74
CA LYS A 144 18.64 -7.36 29.89
C LYS A 144 17.97 -6.49 28.82
N PRO A 145 17.85 -7.00 27.57
CA PRO A 145 17.07 -6.32 26.54
C PRO A 145 15.59 -6.34 26.92
N VAL A 146 14.96 -5.17 26.91
CA VAL A 146 13.53 -4.97 27.17
C VAL A 146 12.95 -4.16 26.02
N TRP A 147 11.81 -4.57 25.49
CA TRP A 147 11.15 -3.82 24.43
C TRP A 147 10.55 -2.52 24.98
N PHE A 148 10.80 -1.41 24.31
CA PHE A 148 10.21 -0.12 24.59
C PHE A 148 8.93 0.04 23.78
N ASN A 149 7.82 0.13 24.49
CA ASN A 149 6.49 0.46 23.98
C ASN A 149 5.85 1.40 25.01
N ASN A 150 5.35 2.55 24.59
CA ASN A 150 4.69 3.51 25.49
C ASN A 150 3.22 3.77 25.16
N TYR A 151 2.62 2.99 24.25
CA TYR A 151 1.18 3.05 24.01
C TYR A 151 0.41 2.49 25.23
N PRO A 152 -0.41 3.30 25.93
CA PRO A 152 -1.07 2.91 27.16
C PRO A 152 -2.31 2.09 26.85
N TYR A 153 -2.66 1.26 27.81
CA TYR A 153 -3.64 0.19 27.65
C TYR A 153 -5.09 0.66 27.57
N ASP A 154 -5.40 1.82 28.14
CA ASP A 154 -6.68 2.51 28.01
C ASP A 154 -6.82 3.26 26.66
N GLY A 155 -5.77 3.20 25.83
CA GLY A 155 -5.67 3.93 24.57
C GLY A 155 -5.63 5.45 24.74
N ARG A 156 -5.27 5.95 25.93
CA ARG A 156 -5.15 7.39 26.20
C ARG A 156 -3.68 7.78 26.34
N CYS A 157 -3.07 8.07 25.20
CA CYS A 157 -1.70 8.53 25.14
C CYS A 157 -1.48 9.85 25.91
N GLN A 158 -0.65 9.80 26.95
CA GLN A 158 -0.29 10.98 27.76
C GLN A 158 1.00 11.64 27.31
N MET A 159 2.00 10.84 26.92
CA MET A 159 3.31 11.33 26.52
C MET A 159 3.77 10.66 25.23
N PRO A 160 4.32 11.43 24.27
CA PRO A 160 4.83 10.85 23.03
C PRO A 160 6.09 10.06 23.32
N MET A 161 6.44 9.12 22.44
CA MET A 161 7.70 8.41 22.56
C MET A 161 8.87 9.41 22.48
N PRO A 162 9.95 9.20 23.23
CA PRO A 162 11.11 10.08 23.18
C PRO A 162 11.71 10.23 21.78
N ASN A 163 12.25 11.42 21.47
CA ASN A 163 12.85 11.70 20.16
C ASN A 163 14.08 10.82 19.84
N SER A 164 14.72 10.20 20.84
CA SER A 164 15.76 9.20 20.62
C SER A 164 15.24 8.01 19.79
N TYR A 165 14.01 7.56 20.01
CA TYR A 165 13.37 6.51 19.22
C TYR A 165 12.98 6.99 17.83
N MET A 166 12.58 8.26 17.68
CA MET A 166 12.38 8.85 16.35
C MET A 166 13.66 8.89 15.52
N ASN A 167 14.80 9.21 16.14
CA ASN A 167 16.09 9.18 15.43
C ASN A 167 16.43 7.76 14.98
N TYR A 168 16.19 6.77 15.82
CA TYR A 168 16.39 5.37 15.48
C TYR A 168 15.42 4.90 14.37
N LEU A 169 14.15 5.27 14.46
CA LEU A 169 13.15 5.04 13.41
C LEU A 169 13.60 5.61 12.07
N ASN A 170 14.09 6.84 12.04
CA ASN A 170 14.59 7.47 10.82
C ASN A 170 15.75 6.67 10.20
N ILE A 171 16.64 6.10 11.02
CA ILE A 171 17.70 5.22 10.54
C ILE A 171 17.11 3.95 9.92
N LEU A 172 16.10 3.33 10.53
CA LEU A 172 15.43 2.15 9.98
C LEU A 172 14.71 2.46 8.66
N MET A 173 13.93 3.55 8.62
CA MET A 173 13.20 3.98 7.42
C MET A 173 14.15 4.29 6.25
N ASN A 174 15.32 4.86 6.53
CA ASN A 174 16.36 5.14 5.52
C ASN A 174 17.12 3.88 5.07
N LYS A 175 17.21 2.85 5.92
CA LYS A 175 17.83 1.56 5.58
C LYS A 175 16.89 0.67 4.78
N ALA A 176 15.60 0.78 5.01
CA ALA A 176 14.57 0.03 4.29
C ALA A 176 14.70 0.27 2.78
N GLN A 177 14.89 -0.82 2.02
CA GLN A 177 15.18 -0.76 0.59
C GLN A 177 13.92 -0.74 -0.27
N VAL A 178 12.79 -1.16 0.30
CA VAL A 178 11.50 -1.25 -0.37
C VAL A 178 10.41 -0.52 0.42
N GLU A 179 9.45 0.06 -0.30
CA GLU A 179 8.40 0.88 0.33
C GLU A 179 7.52 0.10 1.32
N GLN A 180 7.27 -1.19 1.05
CA GLN A 180 6.54 -2.05 1.96
C GLN A 180 7.23 -2.17 3.33
N GLU A 181 8.56 -2.22 3.35
CA GLU A 181 9.33 -2.34 4.60
C GLU A 181 9.21 -1.05 5.42
N LYS A 182 9.25 0.11 4.77
CA LYS A 182 8.98 1.40 5.44
C LYS A 182 7.57 1.45 6.01
N TYR A 183 6.57 0.96 5.27
CA TYR A 183 5.21 0.87 5.74
C TYR A 183 5.11 -0.03 6.98
N ASP A 184 5.72 -1.21 6.95
CA ASP A 184 5.69 -2.17 8.07
C ASP A 184 6.35 -1.58 9.32
N ILE A 185 7.50 -0.91 9.19
CA ILE A 185 8.19 -0.22 10.28
C ILE A 185 7.31 0.90 10.87
N ALA A 186 6.67 1.71 10.01
CA ALA A 186 5.76 2.77 10.44
C ALA A 186 4.53 2.21 11.15
N GLU A 187 3.93 1.16 10.60
CA GLU A 187 2.77 0.48 11.16
C GLU A 187 3.08 -0.05 12.57
N GLN A 188 4.20 -0.75 12.73
CA GLN A 188 4.63 -1.30 14.02
C GLN A 188 4.92 -0.20 15.04
N THR A 189 5.55 0.89 14.60
CA THR A 189 5.82 2.04 15.46
C THR A 189 4.52 2.62 16.02
N LEU A 190 3.54 2.88 15.15
CA LEU A 190 2.27 3.52 15.52
C LEU A 190 1.37 2.63 16.37
N ARG A 191 1.46 1.30 16.22
CA ARG A 191 0.71 0.33 17.02
C ARG A 191 1.20 0.24 18.46
N ASN A 192 2.50 0.40 18.66
CA ASN A 192 3.14 0.09 19.93
C ASN A 192 3.53 1.34 20.74
N ASN A 193 3.45 2.53 20.13
CA ASN A 193 3.93 3.76 20.74
C ASN A 193 2.91 4.90 20.63
N CYS A 194 2.87 5.73 21.66
CA CYS A 194 2.27 7.06 21.57
C CYS A 194 3.17 7.97 20.76
N VAL A 195 2.56 8.79 19.92
CA VAL A 195 3.27 9.76 19.09
C VAL A 195 2.64 11.14 19.22
N SER A 196 3.42 12.18 18.95
CA SER A 196 2.84 13.51 18.69
C SER A 196 2.45 13.63 17.22
N VAL A 197 1.65 14.64 16.89
CA VAL A 197 1.31 14.97 15.51
C VAL A 197 2.56 15.26 14.69
N ASP A 198 3.55 15.94 15.27
CA ASP A 198 4.80 16.23 14.57
C ASP A 198 5.62 14.94 14.31
N GLN A 199 5.61 13.99 15.24
CA GLN A 199 6.23 12.67 15.05
C GLN A 199 5.49 11.84 14.00
N LEU A 200 4.16 11.81 14.01
CA LEU A 200 3.37 11.17 12.96
C LEU A 200 3.67 11.81 11.60
N CYS A 201 3.72 13.14 11.52
CA CYS A 201 4.12 13.85 10.31
C CYS A 201 5.53 13.47 9.81
N ASN A 202 6.48 13.25 10.73
CA ASN A 202 7.81 12.76 10.39
C ASN A 202 7.73 11.34 9.79
N ILE A 203 7.01 10.42 10.43
CA ILE A 203 6.78 9.05 9.93
C ILE A 203 6.18 9.07 8.52
N LEU A 204 5.12 9.86 8.31
CA LEU A 204 4.44 9.98 7.01
C LEU A 204 5.32 10.58 5.91
N SER A 205 6.40 11.28 6.26
CA SER A 205 7.31 11.87 5.26
C SER A 205 8.18 10.81 4.58
N HIS A 206 8.32 9.63 5.16
CA HIS A 206 9.02 8.49 4.58
C HIS A 206 8.14 7.62 3.67
N ILE A 207 6.83 7.87 3.66
CA ILE A 207 5.84 7.08 2.91
C ILE A 207 5.46 7.87 1.65
N PRO A 208 5.73 7.37 0.44
CA PRO A 208 5.48 8.12 -0.78
C PRO A 208 3.99 8.11 -1.19
N TYR A 209 3.26 7.04 -0.90
CA TYR A 209 1.89 6.83 -1.39
C TYR A 209 0.83 7.41 -0.44
N GLU A 210 -0.07 8.25 -0.96
CA GLU A 210 -1.10 8.91 -0.13
C GLU A 210 -2.12 7.93 0.47
N LEU A 211 -2.43 6.84 -0.25
CA LEU A 211 -3.31 5.79 0.28
C LEU A 211 -2.71 5.12 1.53
N GLU A 212 -1.40 4.88 1.52
CA GLU A 212 -0.69 4.30 2.66
C GLU A 212 -0.57 5.29 3.81
N LYS A 213 -0.29 6.57 3.52
CA LYS A 213 -0.35 7.64 4.53
C LYS A 213 -1.72 7.70 5.20
N LEU A 214 -2.81 7.63 4.43
CA LEU A 214 -4.17 7.62 4.99
C LEU A 214 -4.40 6.43 5.92
N LYS A 215 -3.95 5.22 5.52
CA LYS A 215 -4.03 4.03 6.39
C LYS A 215 -3.28 4.22 7.70
N LEU A 216 -2.05 4.74 7.63
CA LEU A 216 -1.22 4.99 8.80
C LEU A 216 -1.79 6.10 9.69
N VAL A 217 -2.38 7.16 9.11
CA VAL A 217 -3.07 8.20 9.89
C VAL A 217 -4.25 7.61 10.64
N LYS A 218 -5.12 6.84 9.98
CA LYS A 218 -6.29 6.21 10.63
C LYS A 218 -5.85 5.27 11.76
N LEU A 219 -4.75 4.56 11.57
CA LEU A 219 -4.13 3.70 12.59
C LEU A 219 -3.56 4.49 13.76
N GLY A 220 -2.72 5.48 13.48
CA GLY A 220 -1.97 6.26 14.47
C GLY A 220 -2.77 7.39 15.12
N TYR A 221 -3.96 7.73 14.62
CA TYR A 221 -4.77 8.82 15.17
C TYR A 221 -5.08 8.61 16.66
N PHE A 222 -5.39 7.37 17.05
CA PHE A 222 -5.68 7.02 18.43
C PHE A 222 -4.43 6.88 19.31
N SER A 223 -3.23 6.99 18.74
CA SER A 223 -1.96 7.07 19.46
C SER A 223 -1.40 8.49 19.57
N LEU A 224 -2.16 9.49 19.10
CA LEU A 224 -1.78 10.90 19.22
C LEU A 224 -1.94 11.42 20.65
N THR A 225 -0.91 12.13 21.09
CA THR A 225 -0.86 12.80 22.40
C THR A 225 -1.39 14.23 22.35
N ASP A 226 -1.32 14.87 21.19
CA ASP A 226 -1.72 16.26 20.93
C ASP A 226 -2.73 16.34 19.77
N THR A 227 -3.85 15.62 19.90
CA THR A 227 -4.93 15.55 18.89
C THR A 227 -5.53 16.90 18.48
N SER A 228 -5.34 17.96 19.29
CA SER A 228 -5.67 19.34 18.94
C SER A 228 -4.88 19.86 17.73
N ASN A 229 -3.67 19.34 17.51
CA ASN A 229 -2.78 19.75 16.42
C ASN A 229 -3.00 18.97 15.11
N ARG A 230 -3.98 18.06 15.05
CA ARG A 230 -4.20 17.11 13.93
C ARG A 230 -4.31 17.78 12.55
N GLU A 231 -4.72 19.04 12.48
CA GLU A 231 -4.83 19.79 11.23
C GLU A 231 -3.47 19.91 10.50
N LYS A 232 -2.35 19.88 11.22
CA LYS A 232 -1.00 19.85 10.62
C LYS A 232 -0.77 18.64 9.70
N ILE A 233 -1.47 17.52 9.94
CA ILE A 233 -1.35 16.28 9.16
C ILE A 233 -1.76 16.52 7.70
N LYS A 234 -2.68 17.46 7.45
CA LYS A 234 -3.14 17.80 6.09
C LYS A 234 -2.00 18.20 5.16
N ALA A 235 -0.98 18.88 5.68
CA ALA A 235 0.19 19.28 4.91
C ALA A 235 1.04 18.11 4.37
N LYS A 236 0.74 16.86 4.77
CA LYS A 236 1.38 15.64 4.24
C LYS A 236 0.67 15.04 3.03
N PHE A 237 -0.48 15.60 2.66
CA PHE A 237 -1.30 15.20 1.52
C PHE A 237 -1.31 16.32 0.47
N SER A 238 -1.21 15.93 -0.79
CA SER A 238 -1.22 16.82 -1.95
C SER A 238 -2.45 16.60 -2.83
N MET A 239 -3.10 15.42 -2.73
CA MET A 239 -4.29 15.10 -3.49
C MET A 239 -5.57 15.56 -2.77
N ALA A 240 -6.43 16.28 -3.48
CA ALA A 240 -7.72 16.76 -2.96
C ALA A 240 -8.63 15.62 -2.45
N ALA A 241 -8.59 14.46 -3.11
CA ALA A 241 -9.34 13.28 -2.69
C ALA A 241 -8.90 12.76 -1.31
N SER A 242 -7.58 12.69 -1.09
CA SER A 242 -7.02 12.25 0.18
C SER A 242 -7.27 13.25 1.31
N GLU A 243 -7.23 14.54 1.01
CA GLU A 243 -7.60 15.57 1.98
C GLU A 243 -9.09 15.46 2.37
N THR A 244 -9.97 15.20 1.41
CA THR A 244 -11.40 15.00 1.66
C THR A 244 -11.65 13.77 2.52
N GLU A 245 -10.96 12.66 2.25
CA GLU A 245 -11.05 11.44 3.05
C GLU A 245 -10.52 11.66 4.48
N LEU A 246 -9.39 12.38 4.62
CA LEU A 246 -8.83 12.73 5.92
C LEU A 246 -9.79 13.61 6.74
N ASN A 247 -10.40 14.62 6.11
CA ASN A 247 -11.39 15.49 6.73
C ASN A 247 -12.63 14.71 7.19
N SER A 248 -13.10 13.78 6.36
CA SER A 248 -14.20 12.88 6.71
C SER A 248 -13.86 12.03 7.92
N PHE A 249 -12.66 11.45 7.95
CA PHE A 249 -12.17 10.68 9.09
C PHE A 249 -12.10 11.52 10.38
N PHE A 250 -11.53 12.74 10.34
CA PHE A 250 -11.44 13.59 11.53
C PHE A 250 -12.81 13.99 12.10
N LYS A 251 -13.83 14.17 11.25
CA LYS A 251 -15.19 14.46 11.70
C LYS A 251 -15.83 13.28 12.43
N ASN A 252 -15.56 12.06 11.97
CA ASN A 252 -16.21 10.83 12.46
C ASN A 252 -15.27 9.96 13.31
N ALA A 253 -14.16 10.49 13.80
CA ALA A 253 -13.11 9.70 14.44
C ALA A 253 -13.58 8.94 15.69
N SER A 254 -14.61 9.44 16.40
CA SER A 254 -15.26 8.73 17.50
C SER A 254 -15.88 7.41 17.07
N ASP A 255 -16.50 7.40 15.89
CA ASP A 255 -17.24 6.26 15.36
C ASP A 255 -16.25 5.18 14.89
N TYR A 256 -15.11 5.61 14.32
CA TYR A 256 -13.99 4.73 14.01
C TYR A 256 -13.34 4.12 15.25
N ARG A 257 -13.27 4.85 16.38
CA ARG A 257 -12.79 4.28 17.65
C ARG A 257 -13.73 3.17 18.11
N TYR A 258 -15.04 3.43 18.06
CA TYR A 258 -16.09 2.48 18.42
C TYR A 258 -16.11 1.25 17.50
N GLU A 259 -15.87 1.39 16.20
CA GLU A 259 -15.72 0.26 15.27
C GLU A 259 -14.42 -0.53 15.51
N SER A 260 -13.30 0.14 15.79
CA SER A 260 -12.04 -0.52 16.16
C SER A 260 -12.09 -1.24 17.51
N GLN A 261 -13.02 -0.82 18.37
CA GLN A 261 -13.35 -1.40 19.67
C GLN A 261 -14.69 -2.15 19.65
N LYS A 262 -15.21 -2.51 18.46
CA LYS A 262 -16.52 -3.19 18.33
C LYS A 262 -16.50 -4.38 19.28
N SER A 263 -17.35 -4.30 20.31
CA SER A 263 -17.43 -5.31 21.36
C SER A 263 -17.72 -6.64 20.68
N CYS A 264 -16.77 -7.57 20.77
CA CYS A 264 -16.99 -8.94 20.35
C CYS A 264 -18.04 -9.54 21.29
N MET A 265 -19.28 -9.61 20.81
CA MET A 265 -20.40 -10.16 21.58
C MET A 265 -20.66 -11.62 21.24
N GLU A 266 -20.32 -12.04 20.02
CA GLU A 266 -20.54 -13.41 19.55
C GLU A 266 -19.30 -13.93 18.83
N ALA A 267 -18.96 -15.20 19.09
CA ALA A 267 -17.86 -15.87 18.41
C ALA A 267 -18.26 -16.20 16.96
N CYS A 268 -17.28 -16.27 16.06
CA CYS A 268 -17.53 -16.64 14.68
C CYS A 268 -18.13 -18.05 14.59
N GLN A 269 -19.00 -18.22 13.60
CA GLN A 269 -19.69 -19.48 13.33
C GLN A 269 -18.68 -20.57 12.95
N LYS A 270 -19.03 -21.82 13.26
CA LYS A 270 -18.14 -22.97 13.11
C LYS A 270 -17.62 -23.11 11.68
N GLU A 271 -18.47 -22.93 10.70
CA GLU A 271 -18.15 -23.08 9.28
C GLU A 271 -17.08 -22.07 8.81
N ASP A 272 -17.18 -20.81 9.25
CA ASP A 272 -16.21 -19.77 8.89
C ASP A 272 -14.90 -19.91 9.66
N PHE A 273 -14.99 -20.39 10.90
CA PHE A 273 -13.82 -20.75 11.67
C PHE A 273 -13.04 -21.91 11.02
N GLU A 274 -13.73 -22.96 10.58
CA GLU A 274 -13.12 -24.11 9.91
C GLU A 274 -12.43 -23.73 8.60
N LYS A 275 -13.03 -22.86 7.77
CA LYS A 275 -12.37 -22.32 6.57
C LYS A 275 -11.06 -21.62 6.91
N THR A 276 -11.03 -20.86 7.99
CA THR A 276 -9.82 -20.18 8.47
C THR A 276 -8.76 -21.19 8.89
N LEU A 277 -9.15 -22.24 9.63
CA LEU A 277 -8.23 -23.30 10.05
C LEU A 277 -7.61 -24.05 8.87
N VAL A 278 -8.44 -24.47 7.91
CA VAL A 278 -7.98 -25.15 6.69
C VAL A 278 -6.95 -24.27 5.97
N LYS A 279 -7.27 -22.98 5.81
CA LYS A 279 -6.36 -22.07 5.11
C LYS A 279 -5.04 -21.87 5.83
N LEU A 280 -5.08 -21.78 7.16
CA LEU A 280 -3.86 -21.65 7.97
C LEU A 280 -3.02 -22.93 7.98
N HIS A 281 -3.65 -24.11 7.86
CA HIS A 281 -2.96 -25.38 7.76
C HIS A 281 -2.21 -25.56 6.43
N ASP A 282 -2.68 -24.92 5.35
CA ASP A 282 -1.99 -24.95 4.04
C ASP A 282 -0.63 -24.24 4.05
N PHE A 283 -0.37 -23.38 5.03
CA PHE A 283 0.90 -22.65 5.12
C PHE A 283 1.99 -23.48 5.80
N THR A 284 3.19 -23.44 5.21
CA THR A 284 4.32 -24.27 5.63
C THR A 284 5.08 -23.69 6.81
N SER A 285 5.02 -22.37 7.01
CA SER A 285 5.74 -21.67 8.07
C SER A 285 4.82 -20.86 8.98
N ASP A 286 5.24 -20.68 10.23
CA ASP A 286 4.51 -19.85 11.20
C ASP A 286 4.46 -18.36 10.80
N ILE A 287 5.43 -17.90 10.03
CA ILE A 287 5.47 -16.53 9.49
C ILE A 287 4.34 -16.34 8.48
N GLU A 288 4.15 -17.29 7.55
CA GLU A 288 3.05 -17.26 6.57
C GLU A 288 1.69 -17.33 7.26
N LYS A 289 1.55 -18.23 8.26
CA LYS A 289 0.34 -18.33 9.09
C LYS A 289 0.03 -17.01 9.78
N PHE A 290 1.03 -16.40 10.43
CA PHE A 290 0.85 -15.14 11.14
C PHE A 290 0.51 -13.99 10.19
N SER A 291 1.20 -13.89 9.05
CA SER A 291 0.92 -12.88 8.02
C SER A 291 -0.51 -12.99 7.50
N HIS A 292 -0.97 -14.21 7.22
CA HIS A 292 -2.35 -14.43 6.79
C HIS A 292 -3.34 -14.08 7.91
N LEU A 293 -3.12 -14.57 9.12
CA LEU A 293 -3.95 -14.26 10.28
C LEU A 293 -4.07 -12.73 10.50
N LYS A 294 -2.95 -11.99 10.40
CA LYS A 294 -2.92 -10.53 10.49
C LYS A 294 -3.75 -9.84 9.40
N SER A 295 -3.98 -10.47 8.25
CA SER A 295 -4.85 -9.92 7.19
C SER A 295 -6.34 -10.14 7.46
N ILE A 296 -6.72 -11.16 8.23
CA ILE A 296 -8.13 -11.58 8.40
C ILE A 296 -8.67 -11.45 9.83
N TYR A 297 -7.82 -11.27 10.85
CA TYR A 297 -8.22 -11.32 12.26
C TYR A 297 -9.32 -10.32 12.64
N LYS A 298 -9.42 -9.19 11.92
CA LYS A 298 -10.43 -8.16 12.18
C LYS A 298 -11.82 -8.52 11.69
N LEU A 299 -11.94 -9.54 10.85
CA LEU A 299 -13.19 -9.93 10.19
C LEU A 299 -14.10 -10.71 11.14
N ASN A 300 -13.54 -11.32 12.17
CA ASN A 300 -14.23 -12.25 13.06
C ASN A 300 -13.91 -11.98 14.53
N CYS A 301 -14.85 -12.34 15.39
CA CYS A 301 -14.64 -12.46 16.83
C CYS A 301 -14.44 -13.93 17.18
N TYR A 302 -13.71 -14.21 18.26
CA TYR A 302 -13.31 -15.57 18.60
C TYR A 302 -13.59 -15.86 20.07
N SER A 303 -14.02 -17.09 20.36
CA SER A 303 -13.98 -17.61 21.72
C SER A 303 -12.54 -17.93 22.14
N ASN A 304 -12.28 -17.98 23.44
CA ASN A 304 -10.95 -18.36 23.92
C ASN A 304 -10.54 -19.77 23.44
N GLU A 305 -11.49 -20.69 23.27
CA GLU A 305 -11.23 -22.03 22.73
C GLU A 305 -10.89 -22.01 21.23
N GLN A 306 -11.57 -21.16 20.45
CA GLN A 306 -11.20 -20.92 19.05
C GLN A 306 -9.80 -20.30 18.94
N ILE A 307 -9.48 -19.35 19.81
CA ILE A 307 -8.15 -18.73 19.86
C ILE A 307 -7.09 -19.77 20.22
N LYS A 308 -7.31 -20.62 21.23
CA LYS A 308 -6.39 -21.74 21.52
C LYS A 308 -6.16 -22.63 20.31
N THR A 309 -7.24 -22.98 19.61
CA THR A 309 -7.17 -23.83 18.41
C THR A 309 -6.32 -23.17 17.33
N LEU A 310 -6.51 -21.87 17.07
CA LEU A 310 -5.68 -21.09 16.15
C LEU A 310 -4.21 -21.07 16.57
N LEU A 311 -3.94 -20.81 17.85
CA LEU A 311 -2.57 -20.70 18.37
C LEU A 311 -1.83 -22.04 18.33
N ASN A 312 -2.53 -23.16 18.48
CA ASN A 312 -1.94 -24.49 18.36
C ASN A 312 -1.54 -24.86 16.92
N LEU A 313 -1.95 -24.10 15.90
CA LEU A 313 -1.44 -24.27 14.52
C LEU A 313 0.00 -23.76 14.36
N PHE A 314 0.46 -22.92 15.28
CA PHE A 314 1.83 -22.40 15.27
C PHE A 314 2.74 -23.36 16.02
N ILE A 315 3.95 -23.57 15.48
CA ILE A 315 4.96 -24.43 16.10
C ILE A 315 5.71 -23.63 17.17
N HIS A 316 6.11 -22.40 16.83
CA HIS A 316 6.97 -21.56 17.67
C HIS A 316 6.15 -20.63 18.56
N ASP A 317 6.51 -20.57 19.84
CA ASP A 317 5.81 -19.74 20.82
C ASP A 317 5.95 -18.24 20.55
N ARG A 318 6.98 -17.81 19.82
CA ARG A 318 7.17 -16.40 19.45
C ARG A 318 5.99 -15.92 18.61
N GLU A 319 5.67 -16.61 17.52
CA GLU A 319 4.55 -16.29 16.65
C GLU A 319 3.21 -16.52 17.36
N LYS A 320 3.10 -17.56 18.22
CA LYS A 320 1.92 -17.71 19.08
C LYS A 320 1.68 -16.50 19.96
N LEU A 321 2.73 -15.91 20.53
CA LEU A 321 2.60 -14.79 21.47
C LEU A 321 2.09 -13.55 20.74
N GLU A 322 2.64 -13.27 19.56
CA GLU A 322 2.18 -12.15 18.73
C GLU A 322 0.75 -12.36 18.23
N ALA A 323 0.40 -13.58 17.81
CA ALA A 323 -0.97 -13.94 17.46
C ALA A 323 -1.93 -13.83 18.67
N ALA A 324 -1.51 -14.24 19.86
CA ALA A 324 -2.32 -14.18 21.07
C ALA A 324 -2.60 -12.73 21.49
N LYS A 325 -1.60 -11.84 21.40
CA LYS A 325 -1.80 -10.40 21.65
C LYS A 325 -2.75 -9.78 20.63
N LEU A 326 -2.61 -10.17 19.36
CA LEU A 326 -3.46 -9.70 18.28
C LEU A 326 -4.93 -10.11 18.49
N LEU A 327 -5.15 -11.39 18.81
CA LEU A 327 -6.48 -11.98 18.96
C LEU A 327 -7.19 -11.56 20.26
N TYR A 328 -6.46 -11.06 21.27
CA TYR A 328 -7.05 -10.57 22.52
C TYR A 328 -8.14 -9.52 22.29
N PHE A 329 -7.90 -8.59 21.36
CA PHE A 329 -8.84 -7.52 21.05
C PHE A 329 -10.15 -8.03 20.45
N TYR A 330 -10.09 -9.20 19.83
CA TYR A 330 -11.19 -9.87 19.12
C TYR A 330 -11.73 -11.08 19.90
N SER A 331 -11.35 -11.23 21.17
CA SER A 331 -11.94 -12.24 22.04
C SER A 331 -13.29 -11.77 22.60
N ILE A 332 -14.25 -12.69 22.62
CA ILE A 332 -15.54 -12.51 23.29
C ILE A 332 -15.46 -12.67 24.82
N ASP A 333 -14.36 -13.24 25.33
CA ASP A 333 -14.19 -13.55 26.76
C ASP A 333 -12.82 -13.10 27.28
N LYS A 334 -12.62 -11.77 27.30
CA LYS A 334 -11.38 -11.14 27.76
C LYS A 334 -11.11 -11.39 29.24
N ALA A 335 -12.14 -11.52 30.06
CA ALA A 335 -12.03 -11.76 31.50
C ALA A 335 -11.26 -13.06 31.80
N ASN A 336 -11.46 -14.07 30.96
CA ASN A 336 -10.84 -15.39 31.08
C ASN A 336 -9.65 -15.60 30.12
N TYR A 337 -9.16 -14.56 29.45
CA TYR A 337 -8.11 -14.71 28.44
C TYR A 337 -6.78 -15.25 28.99
N SER A 338 -6.56 -15.18 30.31
CA SER A 338 -5.40 -15.80 30.96
C SER A 338 -5.30 -17.31 30.70
N TYR A 339 -6.40 -18.01 30.40
CA TYR A 339 -6.35 -19.44 30.06
C TYR A 339 -5.60 -19.73 28.76
N ILE A 340 -5.43 -18.74 27.87
CA ILE A 340 -4.62 -18.87 26.66
C ILE A 340 -3.17 -19.17 26.99
N SER A 341 -2.67 -18.78 28.17
CA SER A 341 -1.27 -19.05 28.57
C SER A 341 -0.89 -20.53 28.54
N SER A 342 -1.87 -21.45 28.61
CA SER A 342 -1.64 -22.89 28.49
C SER A 342 -1.12 -23.38 27.13
N VAL A 343 -1.19 -22.56 26.06
CA VAL A 343 -0.70 -22.97 24.72
C VAL A 343 0.80 -22.76 24.51
N PHE A 344 1.46 -22.07 25.45
CA PHE A 344 2.88 -21.79 25.40
C PHE A 344 3.68 -22.91 26.06
N SER A 345 4.78 -23.29 25.43
CA SER A 345 5.76 -24.25 25.94
C SER A 345 6.78 -23.59 26.86
N TYR A 346 7.07 -22.30 26.68
CA TYR A 346 8.07 -21.57 27.45
C TYR A 346 7.47 -20.59 28.45
N GLN A 347 7.98 -20.64 29.68
CA GLN A 347 7.52 -19.79 30.79
C GLN A 347 7.69 -18.28 30.50
N ASP A 348 8.72 -17.90 29.74
CA ASP A 348 8.95 -16.50 29.38
C ASP A 348 7.79 -15.92 28.54
N ASN A 349 7.22 -16.72 27.64
CA ASN A 349 6.06 -16.31 26.83
C ASN A 349 4.78 -16.25 27.66
N VAL A 350 4.62 -17.16 28.64
CA VAL A 350 3.55 -17.09 29.64
C VAL A 350 3.65 -15.80 30.44
N SER A 351 4.83 -15.46 30.94
CA SER A 351 5.08 -14.21 31.66
C SER A 351 4.83 -12.99 30.78
N ALA A 352 5.25 -13.01 29.52
CA ALA A 352 5.02 -11.93 28.58
C ALA A 352 3.53 -11.72 28.25
N LEU A 353 2.76 -12.82 28.07
CA LEU A 353 1.32 -12.73 27.90
C LEU A 353 0.64 -12.24 29.18
N ASN A 354 1.03 -12.73 30.36
CA ASN A 354 0.44 -12.27 31.62
C ASN A 354 0.73 -10.80 31.89
N ALA A 355 1.96 -10.34 31.60
CA ALA A 355 2.31 -8.93 31.63
C ALA A 355 1.43 -8.12 30.67
N PHE A 356 1.20 -8.61 29.44
CA PHE A 356 0.22 -8.03 28.53
C PHE A 356 -1.18 -7.99 29.17
N LEU A 357 -1.69 -9.09 29.72
CA LEU A 357 -3.06 -9.14 30.25
C LEU A 357 -3.31 -8.27 31.49
N ILE A 358 -2.36 -8.22 32.44
CA ILE A 358 -2.43 -7.34 33.62
C ILE A 358 -2.72 -5.89 33.19
N ASN A 359 -2.12 -5.53 32.07
CA ASN A 359 -2.21 -4.20 31.52
C ASN A 359 -3.53 -3.93 30.78
N TYR A 360 -4.17 -4.94 30.19
CA TYR A 360 -5.45 -4.80 29.45
C TYR A 360 -6.71 -5.25 30.20
N LYS A 361 -6.61 -5.81 31.42
CA LYS A 361 -7.75 -6.31 32.21
C LYS A 361 -8.58 -5.23 32.93
N LYS A 362 -8.47 -3.95 32.56
CA LYS A 362 -9.17 -2.83 33.22
C LYS A 362 -10.39 -2.35 32.45
#